data_AF-A0A5B1CMH2-F1
#
_entry.id   AF-A0A5B1CMH2-F1
#
_cell.length_a   1.000
_cell.length_b   1.000
_cell.length_c   1.000
_cell.angle_alpha   90.00
_cell.angle_beta   90.00
_cell.angle_gamma   90.00
#
_symmetry.space_group_name_H-M   'P 1'
#
loop_
_entity.id
_entity.type
_entity.pdbx_description
1 polymer ?
#
loop_
_entity_poly.entity_id
_entity_poly.type
_entity_poly.pdbx_seq_one_letter_code
_entity_poly.pdbx_strand_id
1 'polypeptide(L)'
;MAKKKRIPHKFQPWIDARKNFKLSDAHIQMARELGLSPKRFGKYANRKEEPWKLPLKEFIETLYEKQFNRSGPEKVMTIEEMAAQHMAKREAKKAAKAAEAKESVSEDTANEDAS
;
A
#
# COMPACT_ATOMS: atom_id res chain seq x y z
N MET A 1 1.98 -24.20 13.20
CA MET A 1 1.71 -23.63 11.85
C MET A 1 1.82 -22.12 11.93
N ALA A 2 2.92 -21.52 11.48
CA ALA A 2 3.04 -20.05 11.43
C ALA A 2 1.90 -19.50 10.56
N LYS A 3 0.99 -18.71 11.15
CA LYS A 3 -0.10 -18.06 10.43
C LYS A 3 0.54 -17.21 9.33
N LYS A 4 0.42 -17.62 8.06
CA LYS A 4 0.86 -16.83 6.90
C LYS A 4 0.32 -15.42 7.09
N LYS A 5 1.20 -14.43 7.25
CA LYS A 5 0.82 -13.02 7.41
C LYS A 5 -0.14 -12.70 6.26
N ARG A 6 -1.41 -12.49 6.58
CA ARG A 6 -2.46 -12.32 5.58
C ARG A 6 -2.25 -10.97 4.90
N ILE A 7 -1.57 -10.98 3.76
CA ILE A 7 -1.36 -9.76 2.98
C ILE A 7 -2.74 -9.29 2.48
N PRO A 8 -3.14 -8.04 2.75
CA PRO A 8 -4.42 -7.54 2.29
C PRO A 8 -4.50 -7.54 0.77
N HIS A 9 -5.68 -7.83 0.22
CA HIS A 9 -5.94 -7.91 -1.23
C HIS A 9 -5.53 -6.63 -2.00
N LYS A 10 -5.49 -5.48 -1.33
CA LYS A 10 -5.02 -4.20 -1.91
C LYS A 10 -3.53 -4.19 -2.25
N PHE A 11 -2.70 -4.97 -1.55
CA PHE A 11 -1.25 -5.00 -1.73
C PHE A 11 -0.78 -6.15 -2.64
N GLN A 12 -1.57 -7.21 -2.82
CA GLN A 12 -1.22 -8.32 -3.71
C GLN A 12 -0.91 -7.88 -5.16
N PRO A 13 -1.72 -7.02 -5.82
CA PRO A 13 -1.41 -6.56 -7.17
C PRO A 13 -0.05 -5.86 -7.30
N TRP A 14 0.42 -5.21 -6.23
CA TRP A 14 1.73 -4.57 -6.19
C TRP A 14 2.87 -5.58 -6.06
N ILE A 15 2.66 -6.65 -5.28
CA ILE A 15 3.63 -7.76 -5.16
C ILE A 15 3.74 -8.50 -6.49
N ASP A 16 2.61 -8.77 -7.13
CA ASP A 16 2.57 -9.47 -8.42
C ASP A 16 3.20 -8.61 -9.52
N ALA A 17 2.89 -7.31 -9.55
CA ALA A 17 3.55 -6.37 -10.47
C ALA A 17 5.07 -6.32 -10.23
N ARG A 18 5.53 -6.30 -8.98
CA ARG A 18 6.95 -6.33 -8.63
C ARG A 18 7.64 -7.55 -9.22
N LYS A 19 7.04 -8.73 -9.05
CA LYS A 19 7.57 -10.01 -9.55
C LYS A 19 7.54 -10.09 -11.08
N ASN A 20 6.40 -9.73 -11.69
CA ASN A 20 6.20 -9.84 -13.14
C ASN A 20 7.09 -8.88 -13.92
N PHE A 21 7.26 -7.64 -13.44
CA PHE A 21 8.05 -6.60 -14.12
C PHE A 21 9.48 -6.44 -13.56
N LYS A 22 9.88 -7.32 -12.63
CA LYS A 22 11.20 -7.31 -11.95
C LYS A 22 11.55 -5.94 -11.36
N LEU A 23 10.56 -5.25 -10.80
CA LEU A 23 10.73 -3.94 -10.16
C LEU A 23 11.34 -4.11 -8.77
N SER A 24 12.14 -3.14 -8.31
CA SER A 24 12.57 -3.09 -6.91
C SER A 24 11.47 -2.48 -6.03
N ASP A 25 11.60 -2.61 -4.70
CA ASP A 25 10.67 -1.98 -3.77
C ASP A 25 10.64 -0.45 -3.91
N ALA A 26 11.78 0.17 -4.25
CA ALA A 26 11.86 1.60 -4.54
C ALA A 26 10.97 2.00 -5.74
N HIS A 27 11.04 1.26 -6.85
CA HIS A 27 10.20 1.52 -8.02
C HIS A 27 8.70 1.39 -7.71
N ILE A 28 8.34 0.39 -6.91
CA ILE A 28 6.95 0.19 -6.51
C ILE A 28 6.47 1.35 -5.62
N GLN A 29 7.32 1.83 -4.72
CA GLN A 29 7.02 3.00 -3.91
C GLN A 29 6.89 4.27 -4.77
N MET A 30 7.85 4.56 -5.65
CA MET A 30 7.78 5.68 -6.60
C MET A 30 6.48 5.65 -7.40
N ALA A 31 6.13 4.49 -7.96
CA ALA A 31 4.90 4.37 -8.75
C ALA A 31 3.63 4.61 -7.92
N ARG A 32 3.64 4.30 -6.63
CA ARG A 32 2.53 4.64 -5.72
C ARG A 32 2.45 6.12 -5.42
N GLU A 33 3.57 6.77 -5.18
CA GLU A 33 3.66 8.22 -4.95
C GLU A 33 3.23 8.99 -6.20
N LEU A 34 3.58 8.49 -7.39
CA LEU A 34 3.12 9.01 -8.69
C LEU A 34 1.64 8.71 -9.00
N GLY A 35 0.94 7.96 -8.15
CA GLY A 35 -0.47 7.59 -8.39
C GLY A 35 -0.68 6.59 -9.54
N LEU A 36 0.35 5.87 -9.96
CA LEU A 36 0.23 4.83 -10.98
C LEU A 36 -0.53 3.62 -10.43
N SER A 37 -1.13 2.83 -11.33
CA SER A 37 -1.89 1.64 -10.96
C SER A 37 -1.19 0.37 -11.45
N PRO A 38 -1.07 -0.67 -10.60
CA PRO A 38 -0.32 -1.89 -10.93
C PRO A 38 -0.98 -2.67 -12.07
N LYS A 39 -2.30 -2.53 -12.26
CA LYS A 39 -3.05 -3.10 -13.40
C LYS A 39 -2.63 -2.51 -14.74
N ARG A 40 -2.22 -1.23 -14.77
CA ARG A 40 -1.80 -0.56 -16.01
C ARG A 40 -0.33 -0.78 -16.36
N PHE A 41 0.44 -1.40 -15.47
CA PHE A 41 1.86 -1.68 -15.72
C PHE A 41 2.08 -2.54 -16.95
N GLY A 42 1.17 -3.47 -17.26
CA GLY A 42 1.22 -4.24 -18.50
C GLY A 42 1.20 -3.37 -19.76
N LYS A 43 0.41 -2.28 -19.76
CA LYS A 43 0.36 -1.32 -20.88
C LYS A 43 1.66 -0.53 -21.00
N TYR A 44 2.25 -0.14 -19.87
CA TYR A 44 3.52 0.61 -19.85
C TYR A 44 4.74 -0.26 -20.18
N ALA A 45 4.70 -1.54 -19.82
CA ALA A 45 5.78 -2.49 -20.04
C ALA A 45 5.72 -3.20 -21.40
N ASN A 46 4.71 -2.92 -22.23
CA ASN A 46 4.56 -3.59 -23.52
C ASN A 46 5.62 -3.08 -24.52
N ARG A 47 6.83 -3.63 -24.39
CA ARG A 47 8.02 -3.33 -25.21
C ARG A 47 7.96 -3.99 -26.59
N LYS A 48 7.11 -5.01 -26.76
CA LYS A 48 7.04 -5.79 -28.01
C LYS A 48 6.49 -4.98 -29.18
N GLU A 49 5.66 -3.97 -28.90
CA GLU A 49 5.02 -3.16 -29.94
C GLU A 49 5.82 -1.89 -30.24
N GLU A 50 6.66 -1.41 -29.32
CA GLU A 50 7.34 -0.12 -29.45
C GLU A 50 8.75 -0.16 -28.82
N PRO A 51 9.81 -0.44 -29.61
CA PRO A 51 11.18 -0.54 -29.11
C PRO A 51 11.76 0.81 -28.60
N TRP A 52 11.12 1.94 -28.91
CA TRP A 52 11.48 3.27 -28.40
C TRP A 52 10.89 3.57 -27.01
N LYS A 53 10.04 2.70 -26.44
CA LYS A 53 9.51 2.88 -25.09
C LYS A 53 10.56 2.44 -24.06
N LEU A 54 10.93 3.38 -23.18
CA LEU A 54 11.81 3.11 -22.05
C LEU A 54 11.28 1.92 -21.23
N PRO A 55 12.17 1.09 -20.65
CA PRO A 55 11.75 0.05 -19.72
C PRO A 55 10.93 0.65 -18.58
N LEU A 56 9.93 -0.09 -18.08
CA LEU A 56 9.02 0.40 -17.04
C LEU A 56 9.75 0.96 -15.80
N LYS A 57 10.94 0.44 -15.50
CA LYS A 57 11.83 0.94 -14.45
C LYS A 57 12.22 2.40 -14.68
N GLU A 58 12.89 2.67 -15.80
CA GLU A 58 13.33 4.01 -16.19
C GLU A 58 12.14 4.94 -16.42
N PHE A 59 11.01 4.43 -16.91
CA PHE A 59 9.78 5.23 -17.03
C PHE A 59 9.30 5.75 -15.67
N ILE A 60 9.34 4.91 -14.63
CA ILE A 60 8.97 5.32 -13.27
C ILE A 60 10.00 6.30 -12.71
N GLU A 61 11.29 6.03 -12.87
CA GLU A 61 12.39 6.90 -12.41
C GLU A 61 12.31 8.29 -13.04
N THR A 62 12.18 8.37 -14.37
CA THR A 62 12.09 9.65 -15.11
C THR A 62 10.85 10.46 -14.74
N LEU A 63 9.69 9.81 -14.50
CA LEU A 63 8.50 10.51 -14.01
C LEU A 63 8.67 11.02 -12.58
N TYR A 64 9.31 10.22 -11.73
CA TYR A 64 9.57 10.57 -10.34
C TYR A 64 10.51 11.77 -10.25
N GLU A 65 11.60 11.74 -11.01
CA GLU A 65 12.55 12.85 -11.13
C GLU A 65 11.87 14.13 -11.64
N LYS A 66 10.95 14.02 -12.60
CA LYS A 66 10.22 15.19 -13.12
C LYS A 66 9.27 15.83 -12.12
N GLN A 67 8.63 15.06 -11.23
CA GLN A 67 7.69 15.60 -10.25
C GLN A 67 8.35 16.04 -8.94
N PHE A 68 9.37 15.29 -8.51
CA PHE A 68 9.96 15.46 -7.18
C PHE A 68 11.39 15.99 -7.21
N ASN A 69 12.01 16.10 -8.39
CA ASN A 69 13.42 16.47 -8.56
C ASN A 69 14.38 15.61 -7.72
N ARG A 70 14.03 14.33 -7.53
CA ARG A 70 14.80 13.34 -6.77
C ARG A 70 14.90 12.06 -7.58
N SER A 71 16.04 11.38 -7.49
CA SER A 71 16.27 10.08 -8.14
C SER A 71 15.56 8.91 -7.43
N GLY A 72 15.07 9.13 -6.21
CA GLY A 72 14.23 8.14 -5.53
C GLY A 72 13.75 8.54 -4.14
N PRO A 73 12.92 7.68 -3.53
CA PRO A 73 12.38 7.92 -2.21
C PRO A 73 13.48 7.82 -1.14
N GLU A 74 13.49 8.76 -0.22
CA GLU A 74 14.49 8.88 0.85
C GLU A 74 14.46 7.67 1.80
N LYS A 75 13.27 7.08 2.00
CA LYS A 75 13.10 5.84 2.75
C LYS A 75 12.34 4.84 1.87
N VAL A 76 13.08 3.85 1.37
CA VAL A 76 12.51 2.73 0.63
C VAL A 76 11.83 1.79 1.62
N MET A 77 10.51 1.74 1.57
CA MET A 77 9.70 0.78 2.33
C MET A 77 9.19 -0.31 1.39
N THR A 78 9.33 -1.56 1.83
CA THR A 78 8.80 -2.69 1.07
C THR A 78 7.26 -2.69 1.10
N ILE A 79 6.64 -3.30 0.09
CA ILE A 79 5.18 -3.46 0.06
C ILE A 79 4.67 -4.24 1.28
N GLU A 80 5.46 -5.18 1.79
CA GLU A 80 5.09 -6.01 2.94
C GLU A 80 5.09 -5.18 4.24
N GLU A 81 6.08 -4.31 4.44
CA GLU A 81 6.11 -3.38 5.58
C GLU A 81 4.96 -2.38 5.54
N MET A 82 4.67 -1.80 4.37
CA MET A 82 3.52 -0.91 4.21
C MET A 82 2.19 -1.64 4.44
N ALA A 83 2.07 -2.89 3.99
CA ALA A 83 0.89 -3.71 4.23
C ALA A 83 0.70 -3.99 5.73
N ALA A 84 1.78 -4.28 6.44
CA ALA A 84 1.78 -4.47 7.89
C ALA A 84 1.39 -3.19 8.64
N GLN A 85 1.97 -2.04 8.29
CA GLN A 85 1.60 -0.75 8.89
C GLN A 85 0.12 -0.40 8.66
N HIS A 86 -0.39 -0.64 7.45
CA HIS A 86 -1.79 -0.41 7.14
C HIS A 86 -2.72 -1.30 7.96
N MET A 87 -2.36 -2.57 8.16
CA MET A 87 -3.10 -3.48 9.03
C MET A 87 -3.05 -3.03 10.49
N ALA A 88 -1.88 -2.70 11.01
CA ALA A 88 -1.71 -2.21 12.38
C ALA A 88 -2.54 -0.94 12.63
N LYS A 89 -2.54 0.01 11.68
CA LYS A 89 -3.37 1.23 11.78
C LYS A 89 -4.86 0.92 11.77
N ARG A 90 -5.31 -0.08 10.98
CA ARG A 90 -6.72 -0.52 10.97
C ARG A 90 -7.12 -1.24 12.25
N GLU A 91 -6.25 -2.08 12.78
CA GLU A 91 -6.48 -2.79 14.04
C GLU A 91 -6.55 -1.81 15.21
N ALA A 92 -5.64 -0.83 15.27
CA ALA A 92 -5.67 0.25 16.26
C ALA A 92 -6.99 1.05 16.19
N LYS A 93 -7.43 1.44 14.98
CA LYS A 93 -8.73 2.11 14.80
C LYS A 93 -9.92 1.24 15.24
N LYS A 94 -9.87 -0.06 14.94
CA LYS A 94 -10.93 -0.99 15.35
C LYS A 94 -10.95 -1.18 16.87
N ALA A 95 -9.79 -1.27 17.51
CA ALA A 95 -9.66 -1.38 18.96
C ALA A 95 -10.17 -0.11 19.66
N ALA A 96 -9.80 1.08 19.17
CA ALA A 96 -10.31 2.35 19.69
C ALA A 96 -11.84 2.43 19.59
N LYS A 97 -12.42 2.12 18.43
CA LYS A 97 -13.88 2.12 18.24
C LYS A 97 -14.59 1.07 19.12
N ALA A 98 -13.95 -0.08 19.37
CA ALA A 98 -14.50 -1.12 20.23
C ALA A 98 -14.38 -0.79 21.73
N ALA A 99 -13.41 0.04 22.13
CA ALA A 99 -13.32 0.57 23.49
C ALA A 99 -14.40 1.64 23.70
N GLU A 100 -14.52 2.59 22.78
CA GLU A 100 -15.53 3.66 22.79
C GLU A 100 -16.97 3.09 22.82
N ALA A 101 -17.25 2.07 22.02
CA ALA A 101 -18.57 1.41 22.02
C ALA A 101 -18.85 0.55 23.26
N LYS A 102 -17.82 0.19 24.06
CA LYS A 102 -18.01 -0.50 25.34
C LYS A 102 -18.25 0.51 26.48
N GLU A 103 -17.55 1.64 26.42
CA GLU A 103 -17.68 2.74 27.38
C GLU A 103 -19.07 3.40 27.29
N SER A 104 -19.58 3.60 26.07
CA SER A 104 -20.93 4.14 25.86
C SER A 104 -22.07 3.20 26.31
N VAL A 105 -21.82 1.89 26.41
CA VAL A 105 -22.84 0.90 26.84
C VAL A 105 -22.86 0.75 28.37
N SER A 106 -21.74 1.03 29.05
CA SER A 106 -21.68 1.03 30.53
C SER A 106 -22.30 2.27 31.17
N GLU A 107 -22.40 3.40 30.47
CA GLU A 107 -23.04 4.62 31.00
C GLU A 107 -24.58 4.56 30.92
N ASP A 108 -25.15 3.92 29.90
CA ASP A 108 -26.61 3.75 29.75
C ASP A 108 -27.21 2.77 30.79
N THR A 109 -26.46 1.78 31.26
CA THR A 109 -26.95 0.76 32.21
C THR A 109 -26.93 1.19 33.68
N ALA A 110 -26.28 2.31 34.02
CA ALA A 110 -26.22 2.82 35.40
C ALA A 110 -27.37 3.77 35.77
N ASN A 111 -28.18 4.21 34.80
CA ASN A 111 -29.25 5.19 35.02
C ASN A 111 -30.65 4.57 35.08
N GLU A 112 -30.77 3.24 34.98
CA GLU A 112 -32.07 2.52 34.97
C GLU A 112 -32.39 1.81 36.32
N ASP A 113 -31.43 1.67 37.24
CA ASP A 113 -31.58 0.96 38.53
C ASP A 113 -31.88 1.91 39.73
N ALA A 114 -32.12 3.21 39.47
CA ALA A 114 -32.31 4.24 40.51
C ALA A 114 -33.71 4.87 40.54
N SER A 115 -34.73 4.25 39.94
CA SER A 115 -36.14 4.69 40.01
C SER A 115 -37.04 3.76 40.80
#